data_AF-A0ABD3JYK7-F1
#
_entry.id   AF-A0ABD3JYK7-F1
#
_cell.length_a   1.000
_cell.length_b   1.000
_cell.length_c   1.000
_cell.angle_alpha   90.00
_cell.angle_beta   90.00
_cell.angle_gamma   90.00
#
_symmetry.space_group_name_H-M   'P 1'
#
loop_
_entity.id
_entity.type
_entity.pdbx_description
1 polymer ?
#
loop_
_entity_poly.entity_id
_entity_poly.type
_entity_poly.pdbx_seq_one_letter_code
_entity_poly.pdbx_strand_id
1 'polypeptide(L)'
;MPSASDTFNENSPPPNDTSYISMLGAAVYRAMSQGDRDAVWLMQGWLFYSDSAFWKPPQMKALQHYVPVGKMIVLDLFADVKPIWETSAQFYGTPYVYPQPLMCIRCLLHNFGGNIEMNGVLDAISSGPVDACISDNSTMLMSEMAFRSEKVLVATVRQVEAAWEILYHNIYNCTDGIAICLLKLLSIALPQAHLWYSTHFVVNALELFLHAGNHLKESLPFRYDLVDLTRQVLSKLANKVYANAMTAFQQKDAKALHFHSEKFLKLIKDIDLMLKA
;
A
#
# COMPACT_ATOMS: atom_id res chain seq x y z
N MET A 1 12.74 6.01 25.38
CA MET A 1 12.52 5.35 24.05
C MET A 1 11.16 5.81 23.53
N PRO A 2 10.86 5.76 22.22
CA PRO A 2 9.51 6.06 21.74
C PRO A 2 8.49 5.10 22.35
N SER A 3 7.35 5.62 22.79
CA SER A 3 6.21 4.85 23.32
C SER A 3 5.04 4.96 22.35
N ALA A 4 4.47 3.84 21.95
CA ALA A 4 3.39 3.81 20.96
C ALA A 4 2.03 3.63 21.63
N SER A 5 1.01 4.37 21.16
CA SER A 5 -0.39 4.17 21.57
C SER A 5 -1.34 4.78 20.55
N ASP A 6 -2.40 4.04 20.21
CA ASP A 6 -3.40 4.42 19.22
C ASP A 6 -4.82 4.19 19.79
N THR A 7 -5.51 5.25 20.20
CA THR A 7 -6.79 5.13 20.92
C THR A 7 -8.00 4.93 19.99
N PHE A 8 -7.89 5.38 18.74
CA PHE A 8 -9.01 5.44 17.79
C PHE A 8 -8.64 4.87 16.43
N ASN A 9 -7.76 3.88 16.40
CA ASN A 9 -7.52 3.15 15.16
C ASN A 9 -8.82 2.44 14.75
N GLU A 10 -9.38 2.85 13.60
CA GLU A 10 -10.63 2.31 13.02
C GLU A 10 -11.89 2.43 13.90
N ASN A 11 -11.86 3.29 14.92
CA ASN A 11 -13.00 3.54 15.80
C ASN A 11 -13.32 5.04 15.85
N SER A 12 -14.59 5.39 15.71
CA SER A 12 -15.03 6.79 15.84
C SER A 12 -15.14 7.20 17.31
N PRO A 13 -14.61 8.37 17.71
CA PRO A 13 -14.77 8.88 19.07
C PRO A 13 -16.25 9.17 19.40
N PRO A 14 -16.69 8.99 20.66
CA PRO A 14 -18.10 9.12 21.01
C PRO A 14 -18.66 10.55 20.86
N PRO A 15 -17.98 11.63 21.32
CA PRO A 15 -18.39 13.00 21.00
C PRO A 15 -17.42 13.70 20.03
N ASN A 16 -17.99 14.43 19.05
CA ASN A 16 -17.24 15.33 18.17
C ASN A 16 -16.92 16.69 18.85
N ASP A 17 -16.38 16.63 20.06
CA ASP A 17 -15.98 17.81 20.84
C ASP A 17 -14.45 17.90 20.88
N THR A 18 -13.91 19.03 20.43
CA THR A 18 -12.46 19.29 20.43
C THR A 18 -11.89 19.32 21.86
N SER A 19 -12.68 19.72 22.86
CA SER A 19 -12.25 19.73 24.26
C SER A 19 -12.04 18.30 24.77
N TYR A 20 -12.97 17.40 24.43
CA TYR A 20 -12.85 15.98 24.75
C TYR A 20 -11.61 15.36 24.08
N ILE A 21 -11.41 15.60 22.79
CA ILE A 21 -10.25 15.09 22.04
C ILE A 21 -8.94 15.60 22.64
N SER A 22 -8.88 16.87 23.02
CA SER A 22 -7.70 17.47 23.63
C SER A 22 -7.39 16.88 25.02
N MET A 23 -8.42 16.70 25.86
CA MET A 23 -8.27 16.05 27.17
C MET A 23 -7.83 14.59 27.04
N LEU A 24 -8.29 13.89 26.00
CA LEU A 24 -7.86 12.52 25.76
C LEU A 24 -6.39 12.44 25.35
N GLY A 25 -5.96 13.27 24.39
CA GLY A 25 -4.54 13.37 24.01
C GLY A 25 -3.67 13.71 25.23
N ALA A 26 -4.17 14.61 26.10
CA ALA A 26 -3.54 14.96 27.37
C ALA A 26 -3.40 13.77 28.31
N ALA A 27 -4.46 12.98 28.49
CA ALA A 27 -4.47 11.84 29.38
C ALA A 27 -3.50 10.75 28.92
N VAL A 28 -3.48 10.45 27.62
CA VAL A 28 -2.56 9.47 27.01
C VAL A 28 -1.11 9.91 27.21
N TYR A 29 -0.77 11.14 26.82
CA TYR A 29 0.60 11.65 26.97
C TYR A 29 1.02 11.73 28.45
N ARG A 30 0.12 12.16 29.35
CA ARG A 30 0.40 12.21 30.79
C ARG A 30 0.74 10.81 31.32
N ALA A 31 -0.04 9.79 30.96
CA ALA A 31 0.22 8.41 31.38
C ALA A 31 1.60 7.92 30.88
N MET A 32 1.96 8.22 29.63
CA MET A 32 3.29 7.91 29.10
C MET A 32 4.41 8.64 29.87
N SER A 33 4.25 9.94 30.10
CA SER A 33 5.24 10.78 30.79
C SER A 33 5.47 10.38 32.25
N GLN A 34 4.47 9.74 32.88
CA GLN A 34 4.61 9.20 34.24
C GLN A 34 5.50 7.95 34.28
N GLY A 35 5.47 7.13 33.23
CA GLY A 35 6.33 5.95 33.09
C GLY A 35 7.74 6.29 32.61
N ASP A 36 7.87 7.22 31.66
CA ASP A 36 9.14 7.69 31.11
C ASP A 36 9.08 9.22 30.91
N ARG A 37 9.89 9.98 31.65
CA ARG A 37 9.93 11.46 31.55
C ARG A 37 10.40 11.95 30.19
N ASP A 38 11.13 11.11 29.46
CA ASP A 38 11.60 11.41 28.11
C ASP A 38 10.72 10.80 27.00
N ALA A 39 9.57 10.21 27.36
CA ALA A 39 8.65 9.58 26.42
C ALA A 39 8.31 10.48 25.23
N VAL A 40 8.46 9.90 24.04
CA VAL A 40 7.97 10.44 22.77
C VAL A 40 6.81 9.57 22.33
N TRP A 41 5.65 10.16 22.10
CA TRP A 41 4.46 9.46 21.66
C TRP A 41 4.54 9.19 20.15
N LEU A 42 4.67 7.92 19.78
CA LEU A 42 4.54 7.45 18.41
C LEU A 42 3.08 7.06 18.13
N MET A 43 2.44 7.67 17.12
CA MET A 43 1.04 7.44 16.78
C MET A 43 0.86 7.13 15.29
N GLN A 44 0.00 6.16 14.97
CA GLN A 44 -0.40 5.84 13.62
C GLN A 44 -1.38 6.88 13.08
N GLY A 45 -1.08 7.46 11.92
CA GLY A 45 -1.96 8.41 11.23
C GLY A 45 -3.14 7.78 10.48
N TRP A 46 -3.31 6.45 10.54
CA TRP A 46 -4.36 5.72 9.82
C TRP A 46 -5.76 6.23 10.13
N LEU A 47 -6.02 6.62 11.38
CA LEU A 47 -7.31 7.17 11.82
C LEU A 47 -7.76 8.40 11.02
N PHE A 48 -6.83 9.24 10.56
CA PHE A 48 -7.14 10.43 9.74
C PHE A 48 -7.57 10.06 8.32
N TYR A 49 -7.16 8.89 7.83
CA TYR A 49 -7.61 8.33 6.57
C TYR A 49 -8.91 7.54 6.74
N SER A 50 -8.98 6.63 7.73
CA SER A 50 -10.10 5.68 7.89
C SER A 50 -11.43 6.36 8.20
N ASP A 51 -11.39 7.43 9.00
CA ASP A 51 -12.58 8.23 9.35
C ASP A 51 -12.34 9.72 9.05
N SER A 52 -12.02 10.01 7.78
CA SER A 52 -11.77 11.38 7.31
C SER A 52 -13.02 12.29 7.43
N ALA A 53 -14.21 11.71 7.59
CA ALA A 53 -15.44 12.45 7.82
C ALA A 53 -15.51 13.05 9.23
N PHE A 54 -15.01 12.30 10.23
CA PHE A 54 -14.88 12.76 11.60
C PHE A 54 -13.62 13.63 11.80
N TRP A 55 -12.47 13.18 11.32
CA TRP A 55 -11.17 13.82 11.55
C TRP A 55 -10.93 15.04 10.65
N LYS A 56 -11.62 16.13 10.97
CA LYS A 56 -11.45 17.43 10.31
C LYS A 56 -10.30 18.23 10.94
N PRO A 57 -9.85 19.33 10.30
CA PRO A 57 -8.72 20.12 10.80
C PRO A 57 -8.80 20.53 12.29
N PRO A 58 -9.97 20.93 12.85
CA PRO A 58 -10.08 21.26 14.27
C PRO A 58 -9.81 20.08 15.21
N GLN A 59 -10.27 18.89 14.86
CA GLN A 59 -10.12 17.65 15.65
C GLN A 59 -8.67 17.18 15.63
N MET A 60 -8.02 17.24 14.47
CA MET A 60 -6.60 16.91 14.33
C MET A 60 -5.73 17.85 15.17
N LYS A 61 -5.98 19.16 15.11
CA LYS A 61 -5.28 20.16 15.93
C LYS A 61 -5.53 19.95 17.43
N ALA A 62 -6.76 19.63 17.82
CA ALA A 62 -7.11 19.41 19.22
C ALA A 62 -6.36 18.23 19.85
N LEU A 63 -6.17 17.14 19.09
CA LEU A 63 -5.44 15.95 19.54
C LEU A 63 -3.96 16.26 19.83
N GLN A 64 -3.36 17.10 19.00
CA GLN A 64 -1.94 17.46 19.09
C GLN A 64 -1.68 18.59 20.10
N HIS A 65 -2.69 19.43 20.39
CA HIS A 65 -2.52 20.67 21.14
C HIS A 65 -1.90 20.49 22.54
N TYR A 66 -2.15 19.36 23.20
CA TYR A 66 -1.69 19.13 24.58
C TYR A 66 -0.31 18.45 24.66
N VAL A 67 0.22 17.95 23.56
CA VAL A 67 1.51 17.24 23.57
C VAL A 67 2.64 18.26 23.43
N PRO A 68 3.66 18.23 24.30
CA PRO A 68 4.80 19.12 24.18
C PRO A 68 5.51 18.98 22.83
N VAL A 69 6.08 20.08 22.37
CA VAL A 69 6.82 20.15 21.11
C VAL A 69 7.93 19.09 21.07
N GLY A 70 8.04 18.36 19.96
CA GLY A 70 9.04 17.30 19.77
C GLY A 70 8.79 16.01 20.55
N LYS A 71 7.67 15.91 21.28
CA LYS A 71 7.27 14.70 22.04
C LYS A 71 6.16 13.90 21.36
N MET A 72 5.82 14.22 20.12
CA MET A 72 4.90 13.46 19.27
C MET A 72 5.54 13.18 17.91
N ILE A 73 5.40 11.95 17.44
CA ILE A 73 5.75 11.50 16.10
C ILE A 73 4.52 10.87 15.48
N VAL A 74 4.08 11.38 14.33
CA VAL A 74 2.96 10.81 13.58
C VAL A 74 3.48 10.00 12.39
N LEU A 75 3.03 8.75 12.30
CA LEU A 75 3.32 7.88 11.15
C LEU A 75 2.27 8.12 10.07
N ASP A 76 2.66 8.76 8.96
CA ASP A 76 1.79 8.85 7.78
C ASP A 76 1.80 7.49 7.07
N LEU A 77 0.85 6.64 7.48
CA LEU A 77 0.94 5.20 7.27
C LEU A 77 0.74 4.81 5.80
N PHE A 78 -0.12 5.51 5.06
CA PHE A 78 -0.53 5.17 3.70
C PHE A 78 -0.12 6.25 2.68
N ALA A 79 1.05 6.83 2.89
CA ALA A 79 1.54 7.99 2.15
C ALA A 79 2.04 7.70 0.73
N ASP A 80 2.10 6.43 0.35
CA ASP A 80 2.36 5.96 -1.02
C ASP A 80 1.15 6.12 -1.93
N VAL A 81 -0.07 6.10 -1.38
CA VAL A 81 -1.32 6.21 -2.14
C VAL A 81 -2.13 7.44 -1.74
N LYS A 82 -2.25 7.71 -0.43
CA LYS A 82 -3.03 8.83 0.12
C LYS A 82 -2.22 9.57 1.21
N PRO A 83 -1.26 10.41 0.81
CA PRO A 83 -0.49 11.22 1.76
C PRO A 83 -1.40 12.17 2.55
N ILE A 84 -1.44 12.01 3.88
CA ILE A 84 -2.20 12.91 4.75
C ILE A 84 -1.43 14.22 4.93
N TRP A 85 -0.09 14.18 4.86
CA TRP A 85 0.76 15.36 5.01
C TRP A 85 0.42 16.51 4.03
N GLU A 86 0.01 16.20 2.80
CA GLU A 86 -0.37 17.20 1.79
C GLU A 86 -1.64 17.96 2.18
N THR A 87 -2.67 17.22 2.63
CA THR A 87 -3.99 17.79 2.96
C THR A 87 -4.04 18.43 4.35
N SER A 88 -3.11 18.05 5.23
CA SER A 88 -3.04 18.51 6.61
C SER A 88 -1.97 19.59 6.85
N ALA A 89 -1.34 20.12 5.80
CA ALA A 89 -0.24 21.08 5.91
C ALA A 89 0.86 20.60 6.89
N GLN A 90 1.41 19.40 6.62
CA GLN A 90 2.36 18.73 7.51
C GLN A 90 1.79 18.47 8.91
N PHE A 91 0.58 17.91 8.98
CA PHE A 91 -0.15 17.61 10.22
C PHE A 91 -0.37 18.82 11.13
N TYR A 92 -0.56 20.01 10.55
CA TYR A 92 -0.79 21.27 11.26
C TYR A 92 0.30 21.66 12.26
N GLY A 93 1.57 21.38 11.91
CA GLY A 93 2.77 21.92 12.57
C GLY A 93 2.86 23.46 12.48
N THR A 94 1.88 24.15 13.06
CA THR A 94 1.57 25.55 12.78
C THR A 94 2.68 26.47 13.33
N PRO A 95 3.31 27.34 12.51
CA PRO A 95 4.38 28.23 12.97
C PRO A 95 3.92 29.42 13.84
N TYR A 96 2.61 29.62 14.01
CA TYR A 96 2.06 30.91 14.45
C TYR A 96 1.89 31.08 15.97
N VAL A 97 2.23 30.08 16.79
CA VAL A 97 2.25 30.25 18.26
C VAL A 97 3.52 29.68 18.90
N TYR A 98 4.20 28.73 18.26
CA TYR A 98 5.52 28.26 18.68
C TYR A 98 6.34 27.90 17.43
N PRO A 99 7.62 28.31 17.35
CA PRO A 99 8.51 27.75 16.33
C PRO A 99 8.76 26.29 16.73
N GLN A 100 8.85 25.38 15.75
CA GLN A 100 9.46 24.04 15.79
C GLN A 100 8.50 22.87 15.44
N PRO A 101 9.03 21.86 14.71
CA PRO A 101 8.25 20.92 13.90
C PRO A 101 7.63 19.75 14.68
N LEU A 102 6.40 19.36 14.33
CA LEU A 102 5.85 18.04 14.61
C LEU A 102 6.54 17.01 13.72
N MET A 103 7.24 16.02 14.27
CA MET A 103 7.95 15.03 13.46
C MET A 103 6.98 14.05 12.80
N CYS A 104 7.10 13.91 11.48
CA CYS A 104 6.29 12.97 10.70
C CYS A 104 7.20 11.94 10.04
N ILE A 105 6.77 10.68 10.01
CA ILE A 105 7.48 9.64 9.28
C ILE A 105 6.58 9.14 8.16
N ARG A 106 7.01 9.35 6.91
CA ARG A 106 6.37 8.78 5.74
C ARG A 106 6.59 7.27 5.75
N CYS A 107 5.51 6.50 5.80
CA CYS A 107 5.58 5.05 5.74
C CYS A 107 5.10 4.54 4.37
N LEU A 108 5.69 3.42 3.95
CA LEU A 108 5.23 2.63 2.82
C LEU A 108 4.42 1.48 3.41
N LEU A 109 3.09 1.52 3.28
CA LEU A 109 2.28 0.40 3.74
C LEU A 109 2.21 -0.68 2.66
N HIS A 110 1.96 -0.31 1.40
CA HIS A 110 2.00 -1.14 0.17
C HIS A 110 1.19 -2.45 0.16
N ASN A 111 1.33 -3.32 1.16
CA ASN A 111 0.66 -4.59 1.31
C ASN A 111 -0.38 -4.54 2.43
N PHE A 112 -1.62 -4.86 2.10
CA PHE A 112 -2.69 -5.09 3.06
C PHE A 112 -2.94 -6.59 3.21
N GLY A 113 -2.95 -7.10 4.45
CA GLY A 113 -3.36 -8.47 4.76
C GLY A 113 -2.41 -9.58 4.28
N GLY A 114 -1.18 -9.24 3.89
CA GLY A 114 -0.25 -10.22 3.32
C GLY A 114 -0.65 -10.68 1.92
N ASN A 115 -1.42 -9.87 1.19
CA ASN A 115 -1.80 -10.17 -0.17
C ASN A 115 -0.56 -10.24 -1.06
N ILE A 116 -0.44 -11.35 -1.78
CA ILE A 116 0.73 -11.63 -2.63
C ILE A 116 0.56 -11.07 -4.05
N GLU A 117 -0.52 -10.37 -4.36
CA GLU A 117 -0.76 -9.85 -5.70
C GLU A 117 0.27 -8.79 -6.10
N MET A 118 0.82 -8.91 -7.32
CA MET A 118 1.73 -7.90 -7.85
C MET A 118 0.96 -6.60 -8.07
N ASN A 119 1.36 -5.54 -7.39
CA ASN A 119 0.82 -4.19 -7.52
C ASN A 119 1.89 -3.17 -7.12
N GLY A 120 1.66 -1.88 -7.37
CA GLY A 120 2.48 -0.81 -6.85
C GLY A 120 2.26 0.52 -7.53
N VAL A 121 2.82 1.58 -6.94
CA VAL A 121 2.88 2.94 -7.50
C VAL A 121 4.34 3.37 -7.43
N LEU A 122 5.20 2.82 -8.30
CA LEU A 122 6.65 2.99 -8.19
C LEU A 122 7.10 4.45 -8.28
N ASP A 123 6.39 5.27 -9.03
CA ASP A 123 6.66 6.71 -9.11
C ASP A 123 6.42 7.40 -7.77
N ALA A 124 5.27 7.16 -7.13
CA ALA A 124 4.98 7.71 -5.80
C ALA A 124 5.90 7.15 -4.70
N ILE A 125 6.38 5.92 -4.85
CA ILE A 125 7.34 5.32 -3.91
C ILE A 125 8.72 5.97 -4.08
N SER A 126 9.14 6.24 -5.32
CA SER A 126 10.47 6.77 -5.63
C SER A 126 10.58 8.29 -5.45
N SER A 127 9.61 9.07 -5.93
CA SER A 127 9.61 10.53 -5.81
C SER A 127 9.03 11.01 -4.49
N GLY A 128 8.03 10.30 -3.94
CA GLY A 128 7.29 10.74 -2.76
C GLY A 128 8.14 11.09 -1.53
N PRO A 129 9.21 10.34 -1.17
CA PRO A 129 10.10 10.74 -0.09
C PRO A 129 10.84 12.06 -0.37
N VAL A 130 11.23 12.30 -1.62
CA VAL A 130 11.94 13.51 -2.05
C VAL A 130 10.98 14.70 -2.02
N ASP A 131 9.81 14.55 -2.62
CA ASP A 131 8.77 15.59 -2.70
C ASP A 131 8.32 16.05 -1.31
N ALA A 132 8.14 15.10 -0.39
CA ALA A 132 7.76 15.41 0.98
C ALA A 132 8.89 16.10 1.78
N CYS A 133 10.15 15.78 1.48
CA CYS A 133 11.31 16.40 2.13
C CYS A 133 11.55 17.84 1.67
N ILE A 134 11.34 18.14 0.38
CA ILE A 134 11.57 19.49 -0.19
C ILE A 134 10.40 20.45 0.04
N SER A 135 9.27 19.95 0.58
CA SER A 135 8.07 20.75 0.81
C SER A 135 8.26 21.81 1.91
N ASP A 136 7.52 22.90 1.79
CA ASP A 136 7.58 24.02 2.75
C ASP A 136 7.24 23.54 4.18
N ASN A 137 8.10 23.88 5.14
CA ASN A 137 8.01 23.46 6.55
C ASN A 137 8.04 21.94 6.78
N SER A 138 8.70 21.17 5.90
CA SER A 138 8.82 19.73 6.08
C SER A 138 9.47 19.34 7.41
N THR A 139 8.88 18.35 8.05
CA THR A 139 9.31 17.78 9.32
C THR A 139 9.69 16.30 9.18
N MET A 140 9.80 15.83 7.94
CA MET A 140 9.89 14.42 7.61
C MET A 140 11.27 13.83 7.84
N LEU A 141 11.31 12.67 8.49
CA LEU A 141 12.52 11.87 8.65
C LEU A 141 12.68 10.88 7.49
N MET A 142 13.87 10.87 6.88
CA MET A 142 14.16 10.11 5.66
C MET A 142 14.48 8.63 5.92
N SER A 143 14.08 7.77 4.97
CA SER A 143 14.53 6.37 4.85
C SER A 143 15.79 6.27 3.95
N GLU A 144 16.55 5.16 4.01
CA GLU A 144 17.75 4.88 3.20
C GLU A 144 17.56 5.14 1.69
N MET A 145 16.36 4.97 1.15
CA MET A 145 16.06 5.23 -0.27
C MET A 145 16.30 6.69 -0.69
N ALA A 146 16.28 7.63 0.25
CA ALA A 146 16.52 9.04 -0.02
C ALA A 146 17.99 9.48 0.17
N PHE A 147 18.88 8.57 0.61
CA PHE A 147 20.33 8.81 0.68
C PHE A 147 21.08 8.40 -0.58
N ARG A 148 20.39 7.85 -1.60
CA ARG A 148 21.03 7.34 -2.81
C ARG A 148 20.99 8.37 -3.94
N SER A 149 22.18 8.82 -4.36
CA SER A 149 22.37 9.73 -5.50
C SER A 149 22.58 9.00 -6.84
N GLU A 150 22.73 7.67 -6.84
CA GLU A 150 23.07 6.88 -8.03
C GLU A 150 22.14 5.67 -8.22
N LYS A 151 21.85 5.36 -9.49
CA LYS A 151 21.08 4.17 -9.89
C LYS A 151 21.94 2.92 -9.74
N VAL A 152 21.37 1.86 -9.16
CA VAL A 152 22.00 0.53 -9.14
C VAL A 152 21.88 -0.08 -10.53
N LEU A 153 23.01 -0.16 -11.25
CA LEU A 153 23.12 -0.90 -12.50
C LEU A 153 23.35 -2.38 -12.17
N VAL A 154 22.28 -3.18 -12.28
CA VAL A 154 22.40 -4.65 -12.26
C VAL A 154 22.72 -5.07 -13.70
N ALA A 155 23.71 -5.95 -13.89
CA ALA A 155 24.00 -6.52 -15.20
C ALA A 155 22.79 -7.32 -15.68
N THR A 156 22.10 -6.80 -16.69
CA THR A 156 20.78 -7.27 -17.10
C THR A 156 20.83 -7.86 -18.50
N VAL A 157 20.08 -8.95 -18.67
CA VAL A 157 19.75 -9.51 -19.98
C VAL A 157 18.69 -8.59 -20.58
N ARG A 158 18.91 -8.09 -21.82
CA ARG A 158 17.99 -7.13 -22.49
C ARG A 158 16.52 -7.54 -22.45
N GLN A 159 16.24 -8.84 -22.51
CA GLN A 159 14.89 -9.39 -22.41
C GLN A 159 14.24 -9.15 -21.04
N VAL A 160 15.02 -9.25 -19.96
CA VAL A 160 14.54 -9.00 -18.59
C VAL A 160 14.31 -7.52 -18.36
N GLU A 161 15.16 -6.64 -18.90
CA GLU A 161 14.91 -5.18 -18.86
C GLU A 161 13.61 -4.83 -19.57
N ALA A 162 13.41 -5.33 -20.79
CA ALA A 162 12.19 -5.08 -21.55
C ALA A 162 10.95 -5.58 -20.81
N ALA A 163 11.04 -6.72 -20.12
CA ALA A 163 9.95 -7.24 -19.30
C ALA A 163 9.65 -6.33 -18.10
N TRP A 164 10.68 -5.87 -17.38
CA TRP A 164 10.52 -4.95 -16.26
C TRP A 164 9.96 -3.59 -16.67
N GLU A 165 10.34 -3.07 -17.84
CA GLU A 165 9.75 -1.84 -18.40
C GLU A 165 8.24 -2.01 -18.67
N ILE A 166 7.83 -3.17 -19.20
CA ILE A 166 6.40 -3.48 -19.38
C ILE A 166 5.69 -3.53 -18.02
N LEU A 167 6.28 -4.17 -17.01
CA LEU A 167 5.68 -4.27 -15.68
C LEU A 167 5.60 -2.90 -14.99
N TYR A 168 6.65 -2.09 -15.12
CA TYR A 168 6.74 -0.73 -14.59
C TYR A 168 5.60 0.15 -15.12
N HIS A 169 5.41 0.21 -16.44
CA HIS A 169 4.37 1.04 -17.05
C HIS A 169 2.94 0.51 -16.87
N ASN A 170 2.74 -0.69 -16.32
CA ASN A 170 1.43 -1.32 -16.18
C ASN A 170 1.11 -1.70 -14.73
N ILE A 171 1.56 -2.87 -14.26
CA ILE A 171 1.19 -3.39 -12.93
C ILE A 171 1.66 -2.45 -11.82
N TYR A 172 2.86 -1.91 -11.97
CA TYR A 172 3.48 -1.04 -10.96
C TYR A 172 3.20 0.46 -11.16
N ASN A 173 2.30 0.81 -12.08
CA ASN A 173 1.81 2.16 -12.30
C ASN A 173 0.30 2.22 -12.06
N CYS A 174 -0.12 1.92 -10.82
CA CYS A 174 -1.52 2.02 -10.44
C CYS A 174 -1.91 3.50 -10.18
N THR A 175 -2.78 4.06 -11.02
CA THR A 175 -3.26 5.45 -10.91
C THR A 175 -4.64 5.56 -10.26
N ASP A 176 -5.30 4.44 -9.97
CA ASP A 176 -6.72 4.42 -9.61
C ASP A 176 -7.01 4.88 -8.17
N GLY A 177 -5.99 5.14 -7.35
CA GLY A 177 -6.15 5.51 -5.93
C GLY A 177 -6.83 4.42 -5.06
N ILE A 178 -7.15 3.28 -5.67
CA ILE A 178 -7.68 2.04 -5.11
C ILE A 178 -6.60 0.98 -5.34
N ALA A 179 -5.40 1.21 -4.82
CA ALA A 179 -4.31 0.21 -4.83
C ALA A 179 -4.68 -1.04 -4.00
N ILE A 180 -5.77 -0.97 -3.26
CA ILE A 180 -6.30 -2.06 -2.47
C ILE A 180 -7.12 -2.96 -3.40
N CYS A 181 -6.53 -4.09 -3.80
CA CYS A 181 -7.28 -5.23 -4.33
C CYS A 181 -8.10 -5.87 -3.20
N LEU A 182 -9.04 -5.10 -2.64
CA LEU A 182 -10.16 -5.65 -1.92
C LEU A 182 -11.02 -6.29 -2.99
N LEU A 183 -11.14 -7.62 -2.94
CA LEU A 183 -12.31 -8.32 -3.42
C LEU A 183 -13.53 -7.58 -2.85
N LYS A 184 -14.09 -6.63 -3.62
CA LYS A 184 -15.37 -6.02 -3.34
C LYS A 184 -16.40 -7.13 -3.51
N LEU A 185 -16.58 -7.93 -2.47
CA LEU A 185 -17.67 -8.88 -2.28
C LEU A 185 -19.02 -8.17 -2.05
N LEU A 186 -19.09 -6.85 -2.28
CA LEU A 186 -20.22 -6.00 -1.94
C LEU A 186 -21.18 -5.75 -3.10
N SER A 187 -21.22 -6.61 -4.12
CA SER A 187 -22.20 -6.44 -5.20
C SER A 187 -22.81 -7.77 -5.61
N ILE A 188 -24.14 -7.74 -5.73
CA ILE A 188 -25.02 -8.82 -6.22
C ILE A 188 -24.79 -9.07 -7.73
N ALA A 189 -24.07 -8.15 -8.40
CA ALA A 189 -23.49 -8.37 -9.73
C ALA A 189 -22.17 -9.14 -9.60
N LEU A 190 -21.92 -10.04 -10.54
CA LEU A 190 -20.71 -10.87 -10.62
C LEU A 190 -19.47 -10.16 -10.09
N PRO A 191 -18.77 -10.70 -9.07
CA PRO A 191 -17.58 -10.07 -8.52
C PRO A 191 -16.52 -10.01 -9.62
N GLN A 192 -16.35 -8.83 -10.21
CA GLN A 192 -15.24 -8.54 -11.10
C GLN A 192 -14.11 -8.00 -10.25
N ALA A 193 -12.98 -8.70 -10.27
CA ALA A 193 -11.74 -8.16 -9.74
C ALA A 193 -11.41 -6.89 -10.54
N HIS A 194 -11.29 -5.76 -9.84
CA HIS A 194 -10.87 -4.51 -10.46
C HIS A 194 -9.43 -4.66 -10.98
N LEU A 195 -9.20 -4.32 -12.24
CA LEU A 195 -7.89 -4.37 -12.88
C LEU A 195 -7.65 -3.02 -13.55
N TRP A 196 -6.56 -2.35 -13.17
CA TRP A 196 -6.13 -1.07 -13.77
C TRP A 196 -5.22 -1.27 -15.00
N TYR A 197 -4.88 -2.53 -15.33
CA TYR A 197 -3.99 -2.88 -16.42
C TYR A 197 -4.56 -4.03 -17.27
N SER A 198 -4.08 -4.14 -18.51
CA SER A 198 -4.44 -5.26 -19.39
C SER A 198 -3.61 -6.51 -19.12
N THR A 199 -4.28 -7.65 -18.95
CA THR A 199 -3.63 -8.96 -18.73
C THR A 199 -2.62 -9.35 -19.81
N HIS A 200 -2.76 -8.83 -21.04
CA HIS A 200 -1.83 -9.08 -22.13
C HIS A 200 -0.40 -8.59 -21.82
N PHE A 201 -0.25 -7.45 -21.13
CA PHE A 201 1.08 -6.92 -20.80
C PHE A 201 1.85 -7.84 -19.86
N VAL A 202 1.16 -8.45 -18.89
CA VAL A 202 1.76 -9.38 -17.93
C VAL A 202 2.14 -10.71 -18.60
N VAL A 203 1.32 -11.17 -19.55
CA VAL A 203 1.64 -12.34 -20.36
C VAL A 203 2.88 -12.09 -21.22
N ASN A 204 2.96 -10.93 -21.88
CA ASN A 204 4.13 -10.56 -22.68
C ASN A 204 5.41 -10.46 -21.82
N ALA A 205 5.31 -9.86 -20.61
CA ALA A 205 6.41 -9.83 -19.67
C ALA A 205 6.87 -11.25 -19.27
N LEU A 206 5.92 -12.17 -19.03
CA LEU A 206 6.23 -13.57 -18.70
C LEU A 206 6.93 -14.29 -19.86
N GLU A 207 6.50 -14.07 -21.10
CA GLU A 207 7.15 -14.65 -22.28
C GLU A 207 8.62 -14.22 -22.37
N LEU A 208 8.91 -12.94 -22.14
CA LEU A 208 10.28 -12.41 -22.11
C LEU A 208 11.11 -13.02 -20.97
N PHE A 209 10.54 -13.20 -19.78
CA PHE A 209 11.18 -13.89 -18.67
C PHE A 209 11.50 -15.35 -19.02
N LEU A 210 10.56 -16.08 -19.61
CA LEU A 210 10.78 -17.47 -20.03
C LEU A 210 11.88 -17.59 -21.09
N HIS A 211 11.95 -16.66 -22.04
CA HIS A 211 13.04 -16.61 -23.02
C HIS A 211 14.40 -16.31 -22.39
N ALA A 212 14.44 -15.51 -21.33
CA ALA A 212 15.67 -15.24 -20.58
C ALA A 212 16.07 -16.39 -19.63
N GLY A 213 15.14 -17.31 -19.32
CA GLY A 213 15.33 -18.36 -18.31
C GLY A 213 16.53 -19.27 -18.55
N ASN A 214 16.90 -19.53 -19.81
CA ASN A 214 18.07 -20.34 -20.13
C ASN A 214 19.39 -19.71 -19.66
N HIS A 215 19.46 -18.37 -19.59
CA HIS A 215 20.66 -17.63 -19.20
C HIS A 215 20.71 -17.31 -17.70
N LEU A 216 19.55 -17.24 -17.04
CA LEU A 216 19.42 -16.75 -15.66
C LEU A 216 18.88 -17.78 -14.67
N LYS A 217 18.74 -19.06 -15.06
CA LYS A 217 18.24 -20.14 -14.19
C LYS A 217 19.01 -20.34 -12.88
N GLU A 218 20.30 -20.00 -12.84
CA GLU A 218 21.13 -20.14 -11.64
C GLU A 218 20.96 -18.95 -10.68
N SER A 219 20.34 -17.86 -11.13
CA SER A 219 20.08 -16.69 -10.31
C SER A 219 18.84 -16.91 -9.45
N LEU A 220 19.05 -16.99 -8.14
CA LEU A 220 17.96 -17.09 -7.16
C LEU A 220 16.89 -15.99 -7.29
N PRO A 221 17.23 -14.68 -7.37
CA PRO A 221 16.21 -13.64 -7.52
C PRO A 221 15.41 -13.79 -8.82
N PHE A 222 16.07 -14.17 -9.92
CA PHE A 222 15.37 -14.42 -11.18
C PHE A 222 14.36 -15.56 -11.07
N ARG A 223 14.71 -16.67 -10.39
CA ARG A 223 13.77 -17.78 -10.17
C ARG A 223 12.56 -17.36 -9.34
N TYR A 224 12.79 -16.54 -8.32
CA TYR A 224 11.71 -16.00 -7.48
C TYR A 224 10.76 -15.12 -8.29
N ASP A 225 11.31 -14.16 -9.04
CA ASP A 225 10.53 -13.25 -9.89
C ASP A 225 9.77 -14.00 -10.99
N LEU A 226 10.37 -15.03 -11.58
CA LEU A 226 9.73 -15.88 -12.58
C LEU A 226 8.52 -16.63 -12.00
N VAL A 227 8.67 -17.21 -10.81
CA VAL A 227 7.59 -17.90 -10.09
C VAL A 227 6.46 -16.92 -9.77
N ASP A 228 6.80 -15.74 -9.25
CA ASP A 228 5.81 -14.75 -8.86
C ASP A 228 5.04 -14.18 -10.07
N LEU A 229 5.74 -13.89 -11.17
CA LEU A 229 5.12 -13.44 -12.41
C LEU A 229 4.23 -14.53 -13.04
N THR A 230 4.67 -15.79 -12.99
CA THR A 230 3.86 -16.93 -13.45
C THR A 230 2.59 -17.06 -12.62
N ARG A 231 2.70 -16.93 -11.29
CA ARG A 231 1.56 -16.95 -10.37
C ARG A 231 0.58 -15.82 -10.67
N GLN A 232 1.08 -14.61 -10.95
CA GLN A 232 0.25 -13.48 -11.34
C GLN A 232 -0.54 -13.77 -12.63
N VAL A 233 0.12 -14.28 -13.68
CA VAL A 233 -0.55 -14.63 -14.95
C VAL A 233 -1.62 -15.71 -14.74
N LEU A 234 -1.30 -16.78 -14.01
CA LEU A 234 -2.25 -17.87 -13.75
C LEU A 234 -3.45 -17.39 -12.92
N SER A 235 -3.23 -16.53 -11.93
CA SER A 235 -4.30 -15.91 -11.14
C SER A 235 -5.25 -15.08 -12.02
N LYS A 236 -4.72 -14.28 -12.96
CA LYS A 236 -5.57 -13.50 -13.88
C LYS A 236 -6.30 -14.37 -14.90
N LEU A 237 -5.67 -15.44 -15.36
CA LEU A 237 -6.34 -16.43 -16.19
C LEU A 237 -7.49 -17.12 -15.43
N ALA A 238 -7.28 -17.47 -14.15
CA ALA A 238 -8.30 -18.06 -13.30
C ALA A 238 -9.51 -17.12 -13.13
N ASN A 239 -9.29 -15.83 -12.90
CA ASN A 239 -10.37 -14.83 -12.84
C ASN A 239 -11.20 -14.78 -14.12
N LYS A 240 -10.53 -14.82 -15.29
CA LYS A 240 -11.22 -14.85 -16.60
C LYS A 240 -12.04 -16.12 -16.79
N VAL A 241 -11.50 -17.28 -16.40
CA VAL A 241 -12.21 -18.56 -16.49
C VAL A 241 -13.42 -18.58 -15.54
N TYR A 242 -13.27 -18.04 -14.33
CA TYR A 242 -14.37 -17.90 -13.38
C TYR A 242 -15.49 -17.01 -13.93
N ALA A 243 -15.16 -15.85 -14.50
CA ALA A 243 -16.14 -14.97 -15.14
C ALA A 243 -16.90 -15.70 -16.26
N ASN A 244 -16.19 -16.43 -17.12
CA ASN A 244 -16.82 -17.22 -18.19
C ASN A 244 -17.70 -18.35 -17.65
N ALA A 245 -17.28 -19.04 -16.59
CA ALA A 245 -18.08 -20.07 -15.92
C ALA A 245 -19.39 -19.47 -15.40
N MET A 246 -19.32 -18.29 -14.78
CA MET A 246 -20.49 -17.61 -14.28
C MET A 246 -21.43 -17.09 -15.37
N THR A 247 -20.89 -16.61 -16.50
CA THR A 247 -21.70 -16.28 -17.67
C THR A 247 -22.41 -17.52 -18.22
N ALA A 248 -21.72 -18.67 -18.31
CA ALA A 248 -22.34 -19.93 -18.72
C ALA A 248 -23.43 -20.39 -17.75
N PHE A 249 -23.22 -20.20 -16.44
CA PHE A 249 -24.23 -20.46 -15.41
C PHE A 249 -25.48 -19.59 -15.60
N GLN A 250 -25.31 -18.29 -15.83
CA GLN A 250 -26.41 -17.36 -16.11
C GLN A 250 -27.17 -17.74 -17.39
N GLN A 251 -26.46 -18.21 -18.40
CA GLN A 251 -27.03 -18.68 -19.67
C GLN A 251 -27.61 -20.11 -19.59
N LYS A 252 -27.50 -20.79 -18.44
CA LYS A 252 -27.91 -22.19 -18.23
C LYS A 252 -27.24 -23.20 -19.17
N ASP A 253 -26.04 -22.89 -19.67
CA ASP A 253 -25.24 -23.81 -20.48
C ASP A 253 -24.42 -24.73 -19.57
N ALA A 254 -24.94 -25.94 -19.34
CA ALA A 254 -24.30 -26.94 -18.50
C ALA A 254 -22.95 -27.45 -19.07
N LYS A 255 -22.80 -27.50 -20.40
CA LYS A 255 -21.55 -27.99 -21.02
C LYS A 255 -20.45 -26.96 -20.88
N ALA A 256 -20.74 -25.70 -21.17
CA ALA A 256 -19.79 -24.60 -21.00
C ALA A 256 -19.41 -24.40 -19.52
N LEU A 257 -20.38 -24.51 -18.61
CA LEU A 257 -20.13 -24.44 -17.18
C LEU A 257 -19.18 -25.55 -16.70
N HIS A 258 -19.44 -26.80 -17.11
CA HIS A 258 -18.60 -27.93 -16.75
C HIS A 258 -17.16 -27.74 -17.28
N PHE A 259 -17.02 -27.38 -18.56
CA PHE A 259 -15.73 -27.13 -19.20
C PHE A 259 -14.92 -26.02 -18.48
N HIS A 260 -15.56 -24.89 -18.16
CA HIS A 260 -14.88 -23.81 -17.45
C HIS A 260 -14.54 -24.18 -16.00
N SER A 261 -15.39 -24.95 -15.33
CA SER A 261 -15.12 -25.43 -13.96
C SER A 261 -13.93 -26.38 -13.91
N GLU A 262 -13.83 -27.34 -14.85
CA GLU A 262 -12.66 -28.23 -14.94
C GLU A 262 -11.39 -27.45 -15.24
N LYS A 263 -11.45 -26.49 -16.16
CA LYS A 263 -10.32 -25.62 -16.49
C LYS A 263 -9.87 -24.79 -15.29
N PHE A 264 -10.80 -24.28 -14.49
CA PHE A 264 -10.50 -23.53 -13.28
C PHE A 264 -9.81 -24.40 -12.22
N LEU A 265 -10.32 -25.61 -11.98
CA LEU A 265 -9.68 -26.58 -11.06
C LEU A 265 -8.28 -26.98 -11.53
N LYS A 266 -8.06 -27.13 -12.84
CA LYS A 266 -6.74 -27.40 -13.40
C LYS A 266 -5.76 -26.26 -13.11
N LEU A 267 -6.19 -25.01 -13.32
CA LEU A 267 -5.38 -23.83 -13.02
C LEU A 267 -4.99 -23.75 -11.54
N ILE A 268 -5.90 -24.07 -10.61
CA ILE A 268 -5.59 -24.11 -9.18
C ILE A 268 -4.52 -25.15 -8.88
N LYS A 269 -4.61 -26.35 -9.48
CA LYS A 269 -3.60 -27.40 -9.31
C LYS A 269 -2.23 -26.98 -9.88
N ASP A 270 -2.22 -26.32 -11.03
CA ASP A 270 -1.00 -25.83 -11.67
C ASP A 270 -0.32 -24.75 -10.79
N ILE A 271 -1.10 -23.86 -10.17
CA ILE A 271 -0.60 -22.86 -9.21
C ILE A 271 -0.04 -23.56 -7.96
N ASP A 272 -0.77 -24.50 -7.36
CA ASP A 272 -0.35 -25.23 -6.16
C ASP A 272 0.94 -26.03 -6.39
N LEU A 273 1.09 -26.65 -7.56
CA LEU A 273 2.31 -27.37 -7.94
C LEU A 273 3.50 -26.41 -8.06
N MET A 274 3.31 -25.26 -8.69
CA MET A 274 4.37 -24.27 -8.91
C MET A 274 4.85 -23.63 -7.60
N LEU A 275 3.96 -23.40 -6.63
CA LEU A 275 4.33 -22.84 -5.32
C LEU A 275 5.05 -23.83 -4.39
N LYS A 276 5.08 -25.12 -4.74
CA LYS A 276 5.78 -26.17 -3.97
C LYS A 276 7.22 -26.41 -4.42
N ALA A 277 7.63 -25.80 -5.54
CA ALA A 277 8.94 -26.00 -6.17
C ALA A 277 10.01 -25.03 -5.67
#